data_AF-A0AA95AGE7-F1
#
_entry.id   AF-A0AA95AGE7-F1
#
_cell.length_a   1.000
_cell.length_b   1.000
_cell.length_c   1.000
_cell.angle_alpha   90.00
_cell.angle_beta   90.00
_cell.angle_gamma   90.00
#
_symmetry.space_group_name_H-M   'P 1'
#
loop_
_entity.id
_entity.type
_entity.pdbx_description
1 polymer ?
#
loop_
_entity_poly.entity_id
_entity_poly.type
_entity_poly.pdbx_seq_one_letter_code
_entity_poly.pdbx_strand_id
1 'polypeptide(L)'
;MCDPITMVAAALGTAQTVTGYMGERQAAAAQNAMVRENQKAANANLVREYADVQTRQIQEEDAAAVQKQDLSREARAARATTMAAAGEAGVSGLSVDALLADVYGKEATAKDRISQNSGFTTSNLTREMDGLKAKAQDRINSMPWATGPSPFAAALKIGGVGLDSYNRYGKPKQP
;
A
#
# COMPACT_ATOMS: atom_id res chain seq x y z
N MET A 1 48.88 -43.89 -7.62
CA MET A 1 49.55 -43.03 -8.61
C MET A 1 48.68 -41.80 -8.75
N CYS A 2 49.07 -40.68 -8.13
CA CYS A 2 48.30 -39.44 -8.20
C CYS A 2 48.56 -38.79 -9.56
N ASP A 3 47.51 -38.70 -10.38
CA ASP A 3 47.58 -38.06 -11.69
C ASP A 3 47.66 -36.53 -11.48
N PRO A 4 48.64 -35.81 -12.06
CA PRO A 4 48.75 -34.35 -11.93
C PRO A 4 47.48 -33.60 -12.37
N ILE A 5 46.65 -34.21 -13.22
CA ILE A 5 45.36 -33.67 -13.64
C ILE A 5 44.37 -33.59 -12.48
N THR A 6 44.41 -34.53 -11.53
CA THR A 6 43.48 -34.55 -10.39
C THR A 6 43.85 -33.53 -9.31
N MET A 7 45.14 -33.24 -9.12
CA MET A 7 45.59 -32.17 -8.21
C MET A 7 45.37 -30.77 -8.80
N VAL A 8 45.49 -30.62 -10.12
CA VAL A 8 45.18 -29.34 -10.80
C VAL A 8 43.68 -29.05 -10.77
N ALA A 9 42.81 -30.06 -10.89
CA ALA A 9 41.36 -29.87 -10.72
C ALA A 9 40.97 -29.42 -9.30
N ALA A 10 41.66 -29.91 -8.27
CA ALA A 10 41.46 -29.47 -6.88
C ALA A 10 41.98 -28.04 -6.64
N ALA A 11 43.10 -27.65 -7.26
CA ALA A 11 43.65 -26.30 -7.16
C ALA A 11 42.85 -25.25 -7.97
N LEU A 12 42.28 -25.64 -9.12
CA LEU A 12 41.41 -24.78 -9.93
C LEU A 12 40.03 -24.57 -9.29
N GLY A 13 39.53 -25.54 -8.50
CA GLY A 13 38.32 -25.39 -7.70
C GLY A 13 38.42 -24.30 -6.63
N THR A 14 39.62 -24.02 -6.13
CA THR A 14 39.87 -22.96 -5.13
C THR A 14 40.24 -21.60 -5.72
N ALA A 15 40.59 -21.53 -7.01
CA ALA A 15 40.85 -20.25 -7.69
C ALA A 15 39.53 -19.55 -8.11
N GLN A 16 38.50 -20.31 -8.50
CA GLN A 16 37.19 -19.77 -8.83
C GLN A 16 36.44 -19.18 -7.62
N THR A 17 36.80 -19.58 -6.40
CA THR A 17 36.14 -19.07 -5.18
C THR A 17 36.61 -17.66 -4.80
N VAL A 18 37.82 -17.25 -5.18
CA VAL A 18 38.35 -15.90 -4.86
C VAL A 18 37.94 -14.86 -5.90
N THR A 19 37.95 -15.21 -7.19
CA THR A 19 37.45 -14.33 -8.26
C THR A 19 35.93 -14.17 -8.21
N GLY A 20 35.19 -15.21 -7.82
CA GLY A 20 33.76 -15.14 -7.55
C GLY A 20 33.40 -14.17 -6.42
N TYR A 21 34.22 -14.07 -5.37
CA TYR A 21 33.95 -13.22 -4.20
C TYR A 21 33.93 -11.72 -4.51
N MET A 22 34.83 -11.25 -5.38
CA MET A 22 34.84 -9.84 -5.82
C MET A 22 33.67 -9.54 -6.78
N GLY A 23 33.36 -10.45 -7.70
CA GLY A 23 32.21 -10.32 -8.59
C GLY A 23 30.86 -10.34 -7.85
N GLU A 24 30.71 -11.23 -6.87
CA GLU A 24 29.51 -11.33 -6.03
C GLU A 24 29.31 -10.08 -5.15
N ARG A 25 30.39 -9.49 -4.62
CA ARG A 25 30.30 -8.22 -3.87
C ARG A 25 29.85 -7.05 -4.75
N GLN A 26 30.37 -6.96 -5.98
CA GLN A 26 29.97 -5.92 -6.91
C GLN A 26 28.52 -6.11 -7.39
N ALA A 27 28.10 -7.35 -7.65
CA ALA A 27 26.72 -7.70 -7.98
C ALA A 27 25.76 -7.38 -6.82
N ALA A 28 26.13 -7.71 -5.59
CA ALA A 28 25.34 -7.39 -4.40
C ALA A 28 25.22 -5.88 -4.17
N ALA A 29 26.29 -5.11 -4.39
CA ALA A 29 26.26 -3.66 -4.29
C ALA A 29 25.33 -3.02 -5.36
N ALA A 30 25.38 -3.51 -6.60
CA ALA A 30 24.50 -3.07 -7.67
C ALA A 30 23.03 -3.43 -7.38
N GLN A 31 22.76 -4.63 -6.89
CA GLN A 31 21.42 -5.06 -6.49
C GLN A 31 20.87 -4.23 -5.34
N ASN A 32 21.67 -3.95 -4.30
CA ASN A 32 21.27 -3.09 -3.19
C ASN A 32 21.06 -1.63 -3.60
N ALA A 33 21.76 -1.13 -4.63
CA ALA A 33 21.48 0.18 -5.20
C ALA A 33 20.10 0.21 -5.88
N MET A 34 19.77 -0.80 -6.69
CA MET A 34 18.45 -0.92 -7.33
C MET A 34 17.31 -1.07 -6.30
N VAL A 35 17.51 -1.84 -5.23
CA VAL A 35 16.51 -1.97 -4.15
C VAL A 35 16.26 -0.61 -3.48
N ARG A 36 17.31 0.17 -3.19
CA ARG A 36 17.18 1.51 -2.62
C ARG A 36 16.45 2.49 -3.53
N GLU A 37 16.72 2.46 -4.84
CA GLU A 37 15.99 3.29 -5.80
C GLU A 37 14.52 2.88 -5.88
N ASN A 38 14.21 1.58 -5.92
CA ASN A 38 12.84 1.10 -5.91
C ASN A 38 12.09 1.48 -4.63
N GLN A 39 12.73 1.45 -3.46
CA GLN A 39 12.14 1.92 -2.21
C GLN A 39 11.82 3.42 -2.25
N LYS A 40 12.74 4.24 -2.78
CA LYS A 40 12.50 5.68 -2.97
C LYS A 40 11.34 5.94 -3.93
N ALA A 41 11.30 5.23 -5.05
CA ALA A 41 10.21 5.35 -6.02
C ALA A 41 8.86 4.88 -5.44
N ALA A 42 8.84 3.79 -4.66
CA ALA A 42 7.65 3.31 -3.99
C ALA A 42 7.10 4.33 -2.99
N ASN A 43 7.98 4.94 -2.18
CA ASN A 43 7.57 5.99 -1.24
C ASN A 43 7.09 7.27 -1.96
N ALA A 44 7.76 7.67 -3.05
CA ALA A 44 7.34 8.82 -3.84
C ALA A 44 5.96 8.59 -4.49
N ASN A 45 5.68 7.37 -4.96
CA ASN A 45 4.37 6.99 -5.48
C ASN A 45 3.31 7.00 -4.39
N LEU A 46 3.62 6.47 -3.19
CA LEU A 46 2.69 6.50 -2.06
C LEU A 46 2.26 7.92 -1.70
N VAL A 47 3.20 8.87 -1.66
CA VAL A 47 2.89 10.29 -1.40
C VAL A 47 1.96 10.88 -2.46
N ARG A 48 2.15 10.54 -3.74
CA ARG A 48 1.26 10.98 -4.82
C ARG A 48 -0.13 10.38 -4.69
N GLU A 49 -0.21 9.06 -4.47
CA GLU A 49 -1.49 8.38 -4.31
C GLU A 49 -2.25 8.91 -3.08
N TYR A 50 -1.56 9.26 -1.99
CA TYR A 50 -2.15 9.93 -0.83
C TYR A 50 -2.70 11.32 -1.17
N ALA A 51 -1.94 12.12 -1.92
CA ALA A 51 -2.40 13.43 -2.36
C ALA A 51 -3.65 13.31 -3.26
N ASP A 52 -3.70 12.31 -4.13
CA ASP A 52 -4.86 12.04 -5.00
C ASP A 52 -6.09 11.63 -4.17
N VAL A 53 -5.93 10.73 -3.20
CA VAL A 53 -7.03 10.31 -2.30
C VAL A 53 -7.52 11.48 -1.44
N GLN A 54 -6.61 12.31 -0.93
CA GLN A 54 -6.98 13.50 -0.16
C GLN A 54 -7.69 14.54 -1.03
N THR A 55 -7.27 14.72 -2.28
CA THR A 55 -7.96 15.60 -3.25
C THR A 55 -9.38 15.09 -3.51
N ARG A 56 -9.56 13.78 -3.68
CA ARG A 56 -10.89 13.15 -3.82
C ARG A 56 -11.74 13.36 -2.56
N GLN A 57 -11.16 13.23 -1.37
CA GLN A 57 -11.87 13.48 -0.11
C GLN A 57 -12.42 14.90 -0.05
N ILE A 58 -11.61 15.91 -0.39
CA ILE A 58 -12.04 17.32 -0.44
C ILE A 58 -13.17 17.51 -1.46
N GLN A 59 -13.04 16.93 -2.66
CA GLN A 59 -14.09 17.03 -3.69
C GLN A 59 -15.42 16.42 -3.24
N GLU A 60 -15.39 15.28 -2.55
CA GLU A 60 -16.59 14.62 -2.01
C GLU A 60 -17.23 15.44 -0.88
N GLU A 61 -16.42 16.04 -0.02
CA GLU A 61 -16.90 16.94 1.04
C GLU A 61 -17.52 18.22 0.46
N ASP A 62 -16.88 18.84 -0.53
CA ASP A 62 -17.40 20.00 -1.24
C ASP A 62 -18.71 19.68 -1.97
N ALA A 63 -18.78 18.54 -2.66
CA ALA A 63 -19.99 18.09 -3.33
C ALA A 63 -21.14 17.87 -2.34
N ALA A 64 -20.87 17.25 -1.18
CA ALA A 64 -21.86 17.06 -0.13
C ALA A 64 -22.31 18.41 0.48
N ALA A 65 -21.39 19.36 0.65
CA ALA A 65 -21.70 20.70 1.14
C ALA A 65 -22.61 21.48 0.17
N VAL A 66 -22.28 21.46 -1.13
CA VAL A 66 -23.10 22.09 -2.17
C VAL A 66 -24.50 21.47 -2.21
N GLN A 67 -24.61 20.15 -2.19
CA GLN A 67 -25.92 19.46 -2.15
C GLN A 67 -26.76 19.86 -0.93
N LYS A 68 -26.15 19.96 0.26
CA LYS A 68 -26.84 20.44 1.47
C LYS A 68 -27.30 21.88 1.34
N GLN A 69 -26.50 22.74 0.71
CA GLN A 69 -26.84 24.15 0.50
C GLN A 69 -28.02 24.29 -0.47
N ASP A 70 -28.01 23.54 -1.57
CA ASP A 70 -29.09 23.57 -2.55
C ASP A 70 -30.40 23.02 -1.97
N LEU A 71 -30.34 21.93 -1.21
CA LEU A 71 -31.48 21.41 -0.46
C LEU A 71 -32.02 22.46 0.54
N SER A 72 -31.15 23.21 1.21
CA SER A 72 -31.56 24.28 2.11
C SER A 72 -32.27 25.42 1.37
N ARG A 73 -31.82 25.75 0.15
CA ARG A 73 -32.45 26.75 -0.70
C ARG A 73 -33.83 26.29 -1.17
N GLU A 74 -33.94 25.06 -1.62
CA GLU A 74 -35.20 24.44 -2.04
C GLU A 74 -36.21 24.40 -0.88
N ALA A 75 -35.78 23.95 0.30
CA ALA A 75 -36.64 23.92 1.49
C ALA A 75 -37.12 25.33 1.89
N ARG A 76 -36.27 26.36 1.80
CA ARG A 76 -36.67 27.76 2.03
C ARG A 76 -37.68 28.25 1.00
N ALA A 77 -37.48 27.92 -0.29
CA ALA A 77 -38.43 28.27 -1.34
C ALA A 77 -39.79 27.60 -1.10
N ALA A 78 -39.80 26.30 -0.78
CA ALA A 78 -41.01 25.55 -0.47
C ALA A 78 -41.77 26.14 0.73
N ARG A 79 -41.05 26.55 1.79
CA ARG A 79 -41.64 27.24 2.95
C ARG A 79 -42.24 28.58 2.55
N ALA A 80 -41.53 29.39 1.78
CA ALA A 80 -42.01 30.70 1.34
C ALA A 80 -43.28 30.55 0.47
N THR A 81 -43.30 29.61 -0.47
CA THR A 81 -44.48 29.30 -1.29
C THR A 81 -45.65 28.82 -0.43
N THR A 82 -45.39 27.95 0.57
CA THR A 82 -46.43 27.48 1.50
C THR A 82 -47.03 28.64 2.29
N MET A 83 -46.20 29.54 2.82
CA MET A 83 -46.65 30.72 3.56
C MET A 83 -47.42 31.71 2.67
N ALA A 84 -46.95 31.95 1.44
CA ALA A 84 -47.64 32.81 0.49
C ALA A 84 -49.01 32.24 0.11
N ALA A 85 -49.08 30.95 -0.25
CA ALA A 85 -50.34 30.28 -0.58
C ALA A 85 -51.32 30.25 0.59
N ALA A 86 -50.83 30.03 1.81
CA ALA A 86 -51.63 30.10 3.03
C ALA A 86 -52.23 31.52 3.22
N GLY A 87 -51.41 32.55 3.03
CA GLY A 87 -51.85 33.96 3.08
C GLY A 87 -52.89 34.29 2.01
N GLU A 88 -52.69 33.87 0.77
CA GLU A 88 -53.62 34.09 -0.35
C GLU A 88 -54.94 33.32 -0.18
N ALA A 89 -54.90 32.11 0.36
CA ALA A 89 -56.08 31.28 0.61
C ALA A 89 -56.84 31.69 1.88
N GLY A 90 -56.31 32.61 2.69
CA GLY A 90 -56.85 32.95 4.00
C GLY A 90 -56.80 31.80 5.01
N VAL A 91 -56.00 30.76 4.72
CA VAL A 91 -55.85 29.58 5.57
C VAL A 91 -54.69 29.82 6.52
N SER A 92 -54.96 29.79 7.83
CA SER A 92 -53.96 29.97 8.87
C SER A 92 -54.13 28.93 9.97
N GLY A 93 -53.10 28.78 10.81
CA GLY A 93 -53.13 27.88 11.96
C GLY A 93 -52.52 26.49 11.69
N LEU A 94 -52.95 25.52 12.49
CA LEU A 94 -52.28 24.22 12.69
C LEU A 94 -51.94 23.45 11.39
N SER A 95 -52.75 23.58 10.34
CA SER A 95 -52.52 22.91 9.06
C SER A 95 -51.31 23.48 8.29
N VAL A 96 -51.08 24.79 8.37
CA VAL A 96 -49.94 25.46 7.75
C VAL A 96 -48.66 25.12 8.53
N ASP A 97 -48.75 25.13 9.87
CA ASP A 97 -47.64 24.75 10.75
C ASP A 97 -47.23 23.29 10.54
N ALA A 98 -48.20 22.38 10.37
CA ALA A 98 -47.94 20.98 10.06
C ALA A 98 -47.22 20.81 8.70
N LEU A 99 -47.63 21.57 7.67
CA LEU A 99 -46.98 21.52 6.36
C LEU A 99 -45.54 22.04 6.42
N LEU A 100 -45.32 23.15 7.13
CA LEU A 100 -43.98 23.69 7.36
C LEU A 100 -43.11 22.69 8.13
N ALA A 101 -43.65 22.06 9.17
CA ALA A 101 -42.97 21.03 9.95
C ALA A 101 -42.58 19.82 9.09
N ASP A 102 -43.43 19.39 8.16
CA ASP A 102 -43.10 18.34 7.19
C ASP A 102 -41.92 18.75 6.28
N VAL A 103 -41.90 20.00 5.80
CA VAL A 103 -40.77 20.53 5.01
C VAL A 103 -39.47 20.56 5.84
N TYR A 104 -39.52 20.95 7.12
CA TYR A 104 -38.38 20.86 8.04
C TYR A 104 -37.91 19.41 8.24
N GLY A 105 -38.83 18.48 8.45
CA GLY A 105 -38.52 17.06 8.61
C GLY A 105 -37.87 16.46 7.36
N LYS A 106 -38.38 16.79 6.18
CA LYS A 106 -37.81 16.37 4.89
C LYS A 106 -36.41 16.94 4.66
N GLU A 107 -36.21 18.23 4.93
CA GLU A 107 -34.89 18.87 4.83
C GLU A 107 -33.89 18.19 5.76
N ALA A 108 -34.24 18.00 7.03
CA ALA A 108 -33.36 17.38 8.02
C ALA A 108 -32.99 15.95 7.63
N THR A 109 -33.99 15.13 7.27
CA THR A 109 -33.77 13.73 6.86
C THR A 109 -32.86 13.63 5.64
N ALA A 110 -33.03 14.52 4.65
CA ALA A 110 -32.19 14.54 3.47
C ALA A 110 -30.75 14.99 3.80
N LYS A 111 -30.56 16.00 4.64
CA LYS A 111 -29.23 16.42 5.12
C LYS A 111 -28.51 15.31 5.90
N ASP A 112 -29.24 14.58 6.73
CA ASP A 112 -28.69 13.45 7.48
C ASP A 112 -28.23 12.34 6.56
N ARG A 113 -29.02 12.00 5.53
CA ARG A 113 -28.62 11.02 4.52
C ARG A 113 -27.37 11.45 3.75
N ILE A 114 -27.29 12.71 3.32
CA ILE A 114 -26.09 13.24 2.65
C ILE A 114 -24.88 13.15 3.59
N SER A 115 -25.05 13.49 4.87
CA SER A 115 -23.97 13.41 5.87
C SER A 115 -23.51 11.97 6.11
N GLN A 116 -24.44 11.02 6.21
CA GLN A 116 -24.10 9.60 6.36
C GLN A 116 -23.36 9.07 5.14
N ASN A 117 -23.85 9.36 3.93
CA ASN A 117 -23.21 8.94 2.70
C ASN A 117 -21.79 9.51 2.57
N SER A 118 -21.63 10.81 2.81
CA SER A 118 -20.32 11.46 2.83
C SER A 118 -19.39 10.82 3.87
N GLY A 119 -19.89 10.55 5.09
CA GLY A 119 -19.11 9.86 6.12
C GLY A 119 -18.65 8.46 5.72
N PHE A 120 -19.50 7.68 5.04
CA PHE A 120 -19.11 6.38 4.50
C PHE A 120 -18.06 6.50 3.39
N THR A 121 -18.21 7.48 2.49
CA THR A 121 -17.21 7.75 1.44
C THR A 121 -15.87 8.12 2.06
N THR A 122 -15.83 9.05 3.02
CA THR A 122 -14.63 9.46 3.75
C THR A 122 -13.98 8.26 4.44
N SER A 123 -14.75 7.41 5.12
CA SER A 123 -14.25 6.19 5.76
C SER A 123 -13.66 5.19 4.75
N ASN A 124 -14.28 5.05 3.57
CA ASN A 124 -13.75 4.22 2.48
C ASN A 124 -12.42 4.75 1.96
N LEU A 125 -12.29 6.08 1.77
CA LEU A 125 -11.05 6.72 1.33
C LEU A 125 -9.94 6.56 2.38
N THR A 126 -10.25 6.64 3.67
CA THR A 126 -9.27 6.34 4.73
C THR A 126 -8.76 4.89 4.65
N ARG A 127 -9.66 3.92 4.44
CA ARG A 127 -9.28 2.52 4.24
C ARG A 127 -8.47 2.31 2.96
N GLU A 128 -8.76 3.08 1.91
CA GLU A 128 -7.97 3.08 0.68
C GLU A 128 -6.52 3.53 0.98
N MET A 129 -6.33 4.63 1.73
CA MET A 129 -4.98 5.07 2.15
C MET A 129 -4.23 3.99 2.95
N ASP A 130 -4.89 3.32 3.90
CA ASP A 130 -4.27 2.22 4.66
C ASP A 130 -3.86 1.06 3.74
N GLY A 131 -4.68 0.73 2.74
CA GLY A 131 -4.36 -0.27 1.72
C GLY A 131 -3.17 0.13 0.84
N LEU A 132 -3.06 1.40 0.45
CA LEU A 132 -1.91 1.92 -0.29
C LEU A 132 -0.63 1.83 0.53
N LYS A 133 -0.69 2.15 1.83
CA LYS A 133 0.42 1.98 2.77
C LYS A 133 0.88 0.53 2.85
N ALA A 134 -0.06 -0.41 3.02
CA ALA A 134 0.23 -1.83 3.07
C ALA A 134 0.89 -2.31 1.77
N LYS A 135 0.36 -1.91 0.62
CA LYS A 135 0.92 -2.24 -0.71
C LYS A 135 2.33 -1.67 -0.90
N ALA A 136 2.60 -0.45 -0.45
CA ALA A 136 3.94 0.13 -0.46
C ALA A 136 4.90 -0.67 0.44
N GLN A 137 4.46 -1.04 1.63
CA GLN A 137 5.23 -1.86 2.57
C GLN A 137 5.54 -3.25 1.98
N ASP A 138 4.58 -3.91 1.36
CA ASP A 138 4.78 -5.22 0.70
C ASP A 138 5.75 -5.11 -0.48
N ARG A 139 5.68 -4.02 -1.26
CA ARG A 139 6.64 -3.77 -2.35
C ARG A 139 8.06 -3.54 -1.84
N ILE A 140 8.20 -2.88 -0.69
CA ILE A 140 9.50 -2.69 -0.01
C ILE A 140 10.02 -4.02 0.53
N ASN A 141 9.15 -4.84 1.15
CA ASN A 141 9.51 -6.10 1.78
C ASN A 141 9.76 -7.24 0.78
N SER A 142 9.13 -7.20 -0.39
CA SER A 142 9.27 -8.23 -1.45
C SER A 142 10.59 -8.16 -2.21
N MET A 143 11.40 -7.12 -2.01
CA MET A 143 12.74 -7.02 -2.59
C MET A 143 13.79 -7.45 -1.56
N PRO A 144 14.26 -8.72 -1.58
CA PRO A 144 15.30 -9.16 -0.66
C PRO A 144 16.58 -8.36 -0.90
N TRP A 145 17.20 -7.92 0.19
CA TRP A 145 18.51 -7.28 0.13
C TRP A 145 19.55 -8.32 -0.25
N ALA A 146 20.45 -7.95 -1.16
CA ALA A 146 21.59 -8.78 -1.51
C ALA A 146 22.55 -8.81 -0.32
N THR A 147 22.53 -9.90 0.43
CA THR A 147 23.55 -10.19 1.44
C THR A 147 24.74 -10.81 0.71
N GLY A 148 25.88 -10.10 0.67
CA GLY A 148 27.10 -10.64 0.08
C GLY A 148 27.51 -11.98 0.74
N PRO A 149 28.37 -12.78 0.09
CA PRO A 149 28.81 -14.08 0.62
C PRO A 149 29.30 -13.92 2.06
N SER A 150 28.58 -14.54 3.01
CA SER A 150 28.99 -14.45 4.40
C SER A 150 30.32 -15.19 4.59
N PRO A 151 31.27 -14.66 5.38
CA PRO A 151 32.54 -15.34 5.64
C PRO A 151 32.33 -16.75 6.20
N PHE A 152 31.24 -16.92 6.95
CA PHE A 152 30.82 -18.20 7.51
C PHE A 152 30.28 -19.18 6.45
N ALA A 153 29.49 -18.73 5.46
CA ALA A 153 29.04 -19.57 4.35
C ALA A 153 30.20 -19.95 3.43
N ALA A 154 31.14 -19.04 3.20
CA ALA A 154 32.38 -19.34 2.49
C ALA A 154 33.22 -20.38 3.24
N ALA A 155 33.36 -20.22 4.57
CA ALA A 155 34.06 -21.17 5.43
C ALA A 155 33.36 -22.54 5.52
N LEU A 156 32.03 -22.57 5.56
CA LEU A 156 31.22 -23.80 5.52
C LEU A 156 31.33 -24.54 4.19
N LYS A 157 31.36 -23.81 3.06
CA LYS A 157 31.56 -24.41 1.75
C LYS A 157 32.95 -25.03 1.64
N ILE A 158 33.98 -24.36 2.14
CA ILE A 158 35.36 -24.90 2.21
C ILE A 158 35.42 -26.10 3.18
N GLY A 159 34.78 -26.02 4.35
CA GLY A 159 34.73 -27.10 5.33
C GLY A 159 33.94 -28.33 4.86
N GLY A 160 32.86 -28.13 4.11
CA GLY A 160 32.00 -29.19 3.55
C GLY A 160 32.68 -29.97 2.43
N VAL A 161 33.49 -29.31 1.58
CA VAL A 161 34.29 -30.01 0.56
C VAL A 161 35.38 -30.87 1.22
N GLY A 162 35.93 -30.45 2.37
CA GLY A 162 36.87 -31.24 3.16
C GLY A 162 36.27 -32.49 3.81
N LEU A 163 35.04 -32.40 4.31
CA LEU A 163 34.34 -33.51 4.99
C LEU A 163 33.83 -34.59 4.02
N ASP A 164 33.30 -34.21 2.85
CA ASP A 164 32.80 -35.17 1.87
C ASP A 164 33.94 -35.93 1.17
N SER A 165 35.10 -35.28 1.02
CA SER A 165 36.33 -35.91 0.52
C SER A 165 36.88 -36.95 1.50
N TYR A 166 36.80 -36.70 2.81
CA TYR A 166 37.27 -37.64 3.83
C TYR A 166 36.35 -38.87 3.95
N ASN A 167 35.03 -38.69 3.85
CA ASN A 167 34.06 -39.80 3.88
C ASN A 167 34.08 -40.67 2.61
N ARG A 168 34.50 -40.14 1.46
CA ARG A 168 34.70 -40.95 0.23
C ARG A 168 36.00 -41.75 0.24
N TYR A 169 37.03 -41.31 0.97
CA TYR A 169 38.29 -42.06 1.13
C TYR A 169 38.33 -42.98 2.35
N GLY A 170 37.44 -42.77 3.34
CA GLY A 170 37.39 -43.53 4.59
C GLY A 170 36.51 -44.79 4.59
N LYS A 171 35.88 -45.18 3.47
CA LYS A 171 35.19 -46.48 3.37
C LYS A 171 36.17 -47.55 2.90
N PRO A 172 36.72 -48.42 3.77
CA PRO A 172 37.42 -49.61 3.30
C PRO A 172 36.44 -50.48 2.50
N LYS A 173 36.89 -50.94 1.33
CA LYS A 173 36.24 -52.00 0.56
C LYS A 173 36.12 -53.24 1.46
N GLN A 174 34.91 -53.63 1.84
CA GLN A 174 34.60 -55.03 2.13
C GLN A 174 34.44 -55.73 0.77
N PRO A 175 35.17 -56.83 0.54
CA PRO A 175 34.58 -58.16 0.76
C PRO A 175 35.24 -58.94 1.89
#